data_AF-A0A2E5Z494-F1
#
_entry.id   AF-A0A2E5Z494-F1
#
_cell.length_a   1.000
_cell.length_b   1.000
_cell.length_c   1.000
_cell.angle_alpha   90.00
_cell.angle_beta   90.00
_cell.angle_gamma   90.00
#
_symmetry.space_group_name_H-M   'P 1'
#
loop_
_entity.id
_entity.type
_entity.pdbx_description
1 polymer ?
#
loop_
_entity_poly.entity_id
_entity_poly.type
_entity_poly.pdbx_seq_one_letter_code
_entity_poly.pdbx_strand_id
1 'polypeptide(L)'
;MPMCILFDVSAQEVESFEDDHKNIAKIKNIEDYMNSIKTLKARFLQISSEGEFSEGTFYLKRPGKIRVEYDPPSPILIVGDGFLLHYHDRELGQINDWPIFDTPLGALSDDYIKLNDQLLITSFKYTPGVIKLRLVQRDDPEIGGITLVFTESPLALRQWEVDDSQGLTTQIDLFDISTNLKLDPRLFIFDDPRKETNIR
;
A
#
# COMPACT_ATOMS: atom_id res chain seq x y z
N MET A 1 -23.78 31.08 -46.31
CA MET A 1 -24.32 30.75 -44.98
C MET A 1 -23.51 29.57 -44.45
N PRO A 2 -22.80 29.67 -43.30
CA PRO A 2 -22.15 28.50 -42.74
C PRO A 2 -23.17 27.71 -41.92
N MET A 3 -23.32 26.44 -42.28
CA MET A 3 -24.09 25.44 -41.55
C MET A 3 -23.34 25.13 -40.25
N CYS A 4 -23.82 25.63 -39.10
CA CYS A 4 -23.34 25.15 -37.81
C CYS A 4 -23.82 23.72 -37.61
N ILE A 5 -22.88 22.76 -37.60
CA ILE A 5 -23.14 21.42 -37.10
C ILE A 5 -23.09 21.52 -35.58
N LEU A 6 -24.27 21.59 -34.95
CA LEU A 6 -24.40 21.34 -33.52
C LEU A 6 -24.14 19.85 -33.32
N PHE A 7 -22.98 19.48 -32.76
CA PHE A 7 -22.81 18.15 -32.19
C PHE A 7 -23.60 18.13 -30.89
N ASP A 8 -24.70 17.37 -30.89
CA ASP A 8 -25.50 17.11 -29.69
C ASP A 8 -24.75 16.05 -28.87
N VAL A 9 -23.83 16.48 -28.01
CA VAL A 9 -23.11 15.59 -27.10
C VAL A 9 -24.08 15.20 -26.00
N SER A 10 -24.29 13.90 -25.80
CA SER A 10 -25.26 13.40 -24.83
C SER A 10 -24.81 13.68 -23.39
N ALA A 11 -25.75 13.94 -22.48
CA ALA A 11 -25.44 14.20 -21.07
C ALA A 11 -24.64 13.06 -20.40
N GLN A 12 -24.84 11.82 -20.87
CA GLN A 12 -24.17 10.63 -20.35
C GLN A 12 -22.69 10.56 -20.79
N GLU A 13 -22.37 11.07 -21.99
CA GLU A 13 -20.98 11.24 -22.43
C GLU A 13 -20.31 12.39 -21.68
N VAL A 14 -20.99 13.53 -21.50
CA VAL A 14 -20.46 14.66 -20.70
C VAL A 14 -20.18 14.26 -19.26
N GLU A 15 -21.07 13.48 -18.63
CA GLU A 15 -20.91 12.97 -17.26
C GLU A 15 -19.75 11.96 -17.17
N SER A 16 -19.58 11.05 -18.14
CA SER A 16 -18.43 10.14 -18.17
C SER A 16 -17.09 10.85 -18.40
N PHE A 17 -17.05 11.87 -19.27
CA PHE A 17 -15.83 12.65 -19.51
C PHE A 17 -15.46 13.53 -18.31
N GLU A 18 -16.45 14.14 -17.65
CA GLU A 18 -16.22 14.94 -16.45
C GLU A 18 -15.75 14.08 -15.27
N ASP A 19 -16.33 12.88 -15.11
CA ASP A 19 -15.86 11.89 -14.14
C ASP A 19 -14.44 11.41 -14.46
N ASP A 20 -14.12 11.11 -15.72
CA ASP A 20 -12.77 10.70 -16.12
C ASP A 20 -11.72 11.77 -15.82
N HIS A 21 -12.00 13.04 -16.16
CA HIS A 21 -11.09 14.15 -15.86
C HIS A 21 -10.94 14.41 -14.36
N LYS A 22 -12.04 14.35 -13.58
CA LYS A 22 -12.00 14.47 -12.12
C LYS A 22 -11.24 13.31 -11.49
N ASN A 23 -11.42 12.10 -11.99
CA ASN A 23 -10.72 10.90 -11.54
C ASN A 23 -9.22 11.02 -11.80
N ILE A 24 -8.81 11.45 -13.00
CA ILE A 24 -7.39 11.70 -13.33
C ILE A 24 -6.76 12.71 -12.36
N ALA A 25 -7.43 13.83 -12.11
CA ALA A 25 -6.92 14.85 -11.18
C ALA A 25 -6.81 14.31 -9.74
N LYS A 26 -7.80 13.55 -9.27
CA LYS A 26 -7.77 12.92 -7.93
C LYS A 26 -6.69 11.85 -7.82
N ILE A 27 -6.53 10.99 -8.83
CA ILE A 27 -5.47 9.98 -8.90
C ILE A 27 -4.09 10.66 -8.84
N LYS A 28 -3.89 11.74 -9.59
CA LYS A 28 -2.65 12.51 -9.53
C LYS A 28 -2.40 13.07 -8.12
N ASN A 29 -3.43 13.62 -7.47
CA ASN A 29 -3.29 14.12 -6.10
C ASN A 29 -2.92 13.00 -5.11
N ILE A 30 -3.45 11.77 -5.31
CA ILE A 30 -3.08 10.60 -4.52
C ILE A 30 -1.62 10.21 -4.78
N GLU A 31 -1.19 10.17 -6.04
CA GLU A 31 0.21 9.91 -6.39
C GLU A 31 1.15 10.93 -5.74
N ASP A 32 0.86 12.22 -5.89
CA ASP A 32 1.63 13.31 -5.30
C ASP A 32 1.67 13.19 -3.75
N TYR A 33 0.53 12.90 -3.13
CA TYR A 33 0.42 12.66 -1.69
C TYR A 33 1.30 11.50 -1.24
N MET A 34 1.19 10.33 -1.88
CA MET A 34 1.99 9.16 -1.51
C MET A 34 3.49 9.42 -1.70
N ASN A 35 3.87 10.12 -2.77
CA ASN A 35 5.27 10.47 -3.04
C ASN A 35 5.85 11.52 -2.08
N SER A 36 5.00 12.33 -1.44
CA SER A 36 5.42 13.25 -0.39
C SER A 36 5.84 12.56 0.92
N ILE A 37 5.50 11.27 1.10
CA ILE A 37 5.79 10.51 2.31
C ILE A 37 7.09 9.74 2.13
N LYS A 38 8.19 10.26 2.67
CA LYS A 38 9.51 9.59 2.63
C LYS A 38 9.75 8.68 3.83
N THR A 39 9.14 8.99 4.96
CA THR A 39 9.10 8.12 6.13
C THR A 39 7.71 8.16 6.74
N LEU A 40 7.27 7.04 7.31
CA LEU A 40 6.00 6.95 8.03
C LEU A 40 6.17 6.07 9.25
N LYS A 41 5.51 6.46 10.34
CA LYS A 41 5.24 5.62 11.50
C LYS A 41 3.73 5.63 11.74
N ALA A 42 3.13 4.48 11.93
CA ALA A 42 1.72 4.37 12.29
C ALA A 42 1.50 3.20 13.23
N ARG A 43 0.46 3.29 14.05
CA ARG A 43 -0.16 2.12 14.65
C ARG A 43 -1.12 1.50 13.64
N PHE A 44 -1.31 0.19 13.73
CA PHE A 44 -2.27 -0.50 12.88
C PHE A 44 -3.16 -1.45 13.66
N LEU A 45 -4.37 -1.67 13.13
CA LEU A 45 -5.26 -2.76 13.48
C LEU A 45 -5.50 -3.58 12.21
N GLN A 46 -5.11 -4.84 12.24
CA GLN A 46 -5.31 -5.81 11.18
C GLN A 46 -6.53 -6.67 11.48
N ILE A 47 -7.29 -6.99 10.44
CA ILE A 47 -8.37 -7.97 10.44
C ILE A 47 -8.03 -9.00 9.36
N SER A 48 -7.80 -10.26 9.75
CA SER A 48 -7.54 -11.34 8.80
C SER A 48 -8.80 -11.73 8.04
N SER A 49 -8.65 -12.53 6.98
CA SER A 49 -9.79 -13.10 6.25
C SER A 49 -10.70 -13.98 7.11
N GLU A 50 -10.17 -14.50 8.23
CA GLU A 50 -10.92 -15.31 9.20
C GLU A 50 -11.57 -14.46 10.30
N GLY A 51 -11.36 -13.13 10.29
CA GLY A 51 -11.88 -12.19 11.28
C GLY A 51 -11.04 -12.06 12.54
N GLU A 52 -9.82 -12.62 12.55
CA GLU A 52 -8.90 -12.44 13.67
C GLU A 52 -8.30 -11.03 13.67
N PHE A 53 -8.18 -10.45 14.86
CA PHE A 53 -7.64 -9.11 15.05
C PHE A 53 -6.19 -9.17 15.50
N SER A 54 -5.37 -8.26 15.01
CA SER A 54 -3.99 -8.08 15.48
C SER A 54 -3.60 -6.61 15.41
N GLU A 55 -2.82 -6.14 16.37
CA GLU A 55 -2.32 -4.77 16.37
C GLU A 55 -0.81 -4.75 16.25
N GLY A 56 -0.27 -3.58 15.92
CA GLY A 56 1.17 -3.38 15.91
C GLY A 56 1.59 -2.00 15.45
N THR A 57 2.86 -1.90 15.11
CA THR A 57 3.46 -0.68 14.59
C THR A 57 4.03 -0.91 13.20
N PHE A 58 3.63 -0.05 12.27
CA PHE A 58 4.13 0.00 10.91
C PHE A 58 5.15 1.14 10.77
N TYR A 59 6.28 0.84 10.16
CA TYR A 59 7.28 1.81 9.76
C TYR A 59 7.58 1.69 8.28
N LEU A 60 7.74 2.83 7.63
CA LEU A 60 8.21 2.96 6.26
C LEU A 60 9.35 3.96 6.21
N LYS A 61 10.36 3.64 5.43
CA LYS A 61 11.39 4.56 4.96
C LYS A 61 11.70 4.23 3.51
N ARG A 62 11.46 5.19 2.62
CA ARG A 62 11.74 4.99 1.20
C ARG A 62 13.23 5.13 0.88
N PRO A 63 13.72 4.43 -0.15
CA PRO A 63 13.08 3.31 -0.85
C PRO A 63 13.18 1.98 -0.08
N GLY A 64 12.18 1.12 -0.23
CA GLY A 64 12.26 -0.32 0.04
C GLY A 64 12.42 -0.74 1.50
N LYS A 65 12.35 0.18 2.47
CA LYS A 65 12.51 -0.17 3.88
C LYS A 65 11.18 -0.12 4.62
N ILE A 66 10.76 -1.29 5.09
CA ILE A 66 9.50 -1.47 5.81
C ILE A 66 9.81 -2.21 7.11
N ARG A 67 9.05 -1.93 8.18
CA ARG A 67 8.98 -2.80 9.35
C ARG A 67 7.54 -2.91 9.78
N VAL A 68 7.06 -4.13 9.96
CA VAL A 68 5.78 -4.43 10.60
C VAL A 68 6.09 -5.23 11.86
N GLU A 69 5.79 -4.65 13.01
CA GLU A 69 6.03 -5.27 14.30
C GLU A 69 4.69 -5.44 15.00
N TYR A 70 4.26 -6.69 15.12
CA TYR A 70 3.00 -7.01 15.80
C TYR A 70 3.19 -6.92 17.31
N ASP A 71 2.14 -6.48 17.98
CA ASP A 71 2.08 -6.49 19.44
C ASP A 71 1.82 -7.92 19.96
N PRO A 72 2.23 -8.23 21.20
CA PRO A 72 1.89 -9.51 21.83
C PRO A 72 0.36 -9.75 21.81
N PRO A 73 -0.08 -11.01 21.62
CA PRO A 73 0.72 -12.24 21.66
C PRO A 73 1.35 -12.64 20.31
N SER A 74 1.14 -11.90 19.23
CA SER A 74 1.65 -12.29 17.91
C SER A 74 3.20 -12.28 17.89
N PRO A 75 3.85 -13.39 17.49
CA PRO A 75 5.31 -13.48 17.43
C PRO A 75 5.88 -12.95 16.11
N ILE A 76 5.05 -12.39 15.22
CA ILE A 76 5.43 -12.05 13.86
C ILE A 76 6.23 -10.74 13.79
N LEU A 77 7.32 -10.79 13.03
CA LEU A 77 8.08 -9.63 12.60
C LEU A 77 8.24 -9.65 11.08
N ILE A 78 7.95 -8.53 10.43
CA ILE A 78 8.25 -8.33 9.02
C ILE A 78 9.25 -7.19 8.86
N VAL A 79 10.36 -7.40 8.13
CA VAL A 79 11.37 -6.37 7.86
C VAL A 79 11.72 -6.37 6.37
N GLY A 80 11.51 -5.23 5.71
CA GLY A 80 12.05 -4.93 4.40
C GLY A 80 13.36 -4.16 4.55
N ASP A 81 14.46 -4.67 3.99
CA ASP A 81 15.81 -4.09 4.14
C ASP A 81 16.23 -3.18 2.96
N GLY A 82 15.39 -3.09 1.93
CA GLY A 82 15.66 -2.41 0.66
C GLY A 82 15.79 -3.36 -0.53
N PHE A 83 15.98 -4.66 -0.28
CA PHE A 83 16.11 -5.70 -1.30
C PHE A 83 15.12 -6.84 -1.05
N LEU A 84 15.12 -7.36 0.17
CA LEU A 84 14.27 -8.48 0.59
C LEU A 84 13.26 -8.03 1.64
N LEU A 85 12.11 -8.68 1.62
CA LEU A 85 11.13 -8.69 2.69
C LEU A 85 11.30 -9.99 3.48
N HIS A 86 11.69 -9.86 4.74
CA HIS A 86 11.86 -10.95 5.68
C HIS A 86 10.60 -11.08 6.52
N TYR A 87 9.89 -12.20 6.42
CA TYR A 87 8.85 -12.60 7.35
C TYR A 87 9.43 -13.57 8.37
N HIS A 88 9.38 -13.23 9.65
CA HIS A 88 9.91 -14.02 10.73
C HIS A 88 8.81 -14.34 11.75
N ASP A 89 8.44 -15.61 11.80
CA ASP A 89 7.68 -16.16 12.92
C ASP A 89 8.66 -16.58 14.02
N ARG A 90 8.74 -15.77 15.09
CA ARG A 90 9.70 -15.99 16.18
C ARG A 90 9.35 -17.17 17.07
N GLU A 91 8.08 -17.59 17.11
CA GLU A 91 7.65 -18.72 17.92
C GLU A 91 8.02 -20.03 17.24
N LEU A 92 7.80 -20.10 15.92
CA LEU A 92 8.16 -21.27 15.12
C LEU A 92 9.63 -21.25 14.65
N GLY A 93 10.32 -20.12 14.80
CA GLY A 93 11.68 -19.92 14.28
C GLY A 93 11.75 -19.97 12.75
N GLN A 94 10.63 -19.68 12.07
CA GLN A 94 10.53 -19.76 10.61
C GLN A 94 10.82 -18.40 9.98
N ILE A 95 11.60 -18.42 8.89
CA ILE A 95 11.93 -17.22 8.12
C ILE A 95 11.67 -17.48 6.65
N ASN A 96 10.84 -16.63 6.05
CA ASN A 96 10.55 -16.61 4.62
C ASN A 96 10.99 -15.28 4.03
N ASP A 97 11.65 -15.34 2.87
CA ASP A 97 12.25 -14.18 2.21
C ASP A 97 11.70 -14.05 0.79
N TRP A 98 11.29 -12.84 0.40
CA TRP A 98 10.89 -12.50 -0.97
C TRP A 98 11.53 -11.20 -1.41
N PRO A 99 11.79 -10.96 -2.72
CA PRO A 99 12.13 -9.64 -3.20
C PRO A 99 11.04 -8.65 -2.82
N ILE A 100 11.40 -7.53 -2.19
CA ILE A 100 10.39 -6.66 -1.59
C ILE A 100 9.42 -6.11 -2.65
N PHE A 101 9.93 -5.72 -3.82
CA PHE A 101 9.16 -5.13 -4.89
C PHE A 101 8.21 -6.10 -5.61
N ASP A 102 8.34 -7.40 -5.35
CA ASP A 102 7.41 -8.43 -5.83
C ASP A 102 6.14 -8.51 -4.97
N THR A 103 5.99 -7.63 -3.97
CA THR A 103 4.80 -7.52 -3.13
C THR A 103 4.06 -6.20 -3.38
N PRO A 104 2.71 -6.17 -3.33
CA PRO A 104 1.95 -4.92 -3.48
C PRO A 104 2.37 -3.83 -2.46
N LEU A 105 2.62 -4.22 -1.21
CA LEU A 105 3.09 -3.30 -0.16
C LEU A 105 4.52 -2.79 -0.45
N GLY A 106 5.39 -3.66 -0.98
CA GLY A 106 6.74 -3.29 -1.35
C GLY A 106 6.79 -2.33 -2.54
N ALA A 107 5.94 -2.51 -3.55
CA ALA A 107 5.80 -1.57 -4.66
C ALA A 107 5.39 -0.15 -4.18
N LEU A 108 4.59 -0.05 -3.11
CA LEU A 108 4.25 1.23 -2.47
C LEU A 108 5.39 1.85 -1.64
N SER A 109 6.47 1.09 -1.42
CA SER A 109 7.66 1.54 -0.69
C SER A 109 8.79 2.02 -1.60
N ASP A 110 8.60 1.99 -2.92
CA ASP A 110 9.56 2.51 -3.89
C ASP A 110 9.83 4.01 -3.67
N ASP A 111 10.98 4.51 -4.11
CA ASP A 111 11.37 5.92 -3.94
C ASP A 111 10.34 6.85 -4.59
N TYR A 112 9.83 6.42 -5.75
CA TYR A 112 8.82 7.13 -6.52
C TYR A 112 7.76 6.16 -7.04
N ILE A 113 6.53 6.34 -6.59
CA ILE A 113 5.37 5.64 -7.12
C ILE A 113 4.88 6.37 -8.35
N LYS A 114 4.77 5.65 -9.46
CA LYS A 114 4.05 6.10 -10.64
C LYS A 114 2.85 5.19 -10.87
N LEU A 115 1.67 5.71 -10.59
CA LEU A 115 0.43 5.00 -10.79
C LEU A 115 0.17 4.81 -12.28
N ASN A 116 -0.40 3.65 -12.64
CA ASN A 116 -0.55 3.22 -14.02
C ASN A 116 0.80 3.04 -14.75
N ASP A 117 1.87 2.75 -13.98
CA ASP A 117 3.10 2.18 -14.49
C ASP A 117 3.28 0.76 -13.92
N GLN A 118 4.24 0.48 -13.04
CA GLN A 118 4.42 -0.83 -12.43
C GLN A 118 3.19 -1.33 -11.66
N LEU A 119 2.40 -0.38 -11.12
CA LEU A 119 1.11 -0.65 -10.47
C LEU A 119 -0.04 -0.19 -11.37
N LEU A 120 -0.88 -1.13 -11.79
CA LEU A 120 -2.08 -0.85 -12.58
C LEU A 120 -3.25 -0.46 -11.68
N ILE A 121 -3.94 0.62 -12.03
CA ILE A 121 -5.20 0.98 -11.38
C ILE A 121 -6.31 0.11 -11.97
N THR A 122 -6.91 -0.74 -11.15
CA THR A 122 -8.02 -1.61 -11.57
C THR A 122 -9.37 -1.15 -11.03
N SER A 123 -9.38 -0.29 -10.02
CA SER A 123 -10.60 0.35 -9.54
C SER A 123 -10.29 1.71 -8.91
N PHE A 124 -11.10 2.70 -9.24
CA PHE A 124 -11.13 3.98 -8.56
C PHE A 124 -12.57 4.28 -8.18
N LYS A 125 -12.82 4.44 -6.88
CA LYS A 125 -14.15 4.80 -6.36
C LYS A 125 -14.01 6.04 -5.48
N TYR A 126 -14.84 7.02 -5.78
CA TYR A 126 -14.93 8.25 -5.01
C TYR A 126 -16.36 8.39 -4.48
N THR A 127 -16.47 8.51 -3.16
CA THR A 127 -17.71 8.88 -2.46
C THR A 127 -17.40 10.08 -1.56
N PRO A 128 -18.35 10.98 -1.27
CA PRO A 128 -18.08 12.14 -0.42
C PRO A 128 -17.34 11.76 0.87
N GLY A 129 -16.12 12.30 1.03
CA GLY A 129 -15.26 12.05 2.19
C GLY A 129 -14.32 10.84 2.12
N VAL A 130 -14.51 9.90 1.19
CA VAL A 130 -13.72 8.66 1.07
C VAL A 130 -13.32 8.37 -0.38
N ILE A 131 -12.04 8.05 -0.58
CA ILE A 131 -11.51 7.57 -1.86
C ILE A 131 -10.98 6.14 -1.69
N LYS A 132 -11.36 5.23 -2.58
CA LYS A 132 -10.79 3.88 -2.68
C LYS A 132 -10.07 3.72 -4.01
N LEU A 133 -8.80 3.31 -3.96
CA LEU A 133 -7.95 3.09 -5.12
C LEU A 133 -7.40 1.66 -5.06
N ARG A 134 -7.78 0.82 -6.02
CA ARG A 134 -7.26 -0.54 -6.15
C ARG A 134 -6.12 -0.59 -7.14
N LEU A 135 -5.02 -1.20 -6.72
CA LEU A 135 -3.79 -1.39 -7.45
C LEU A 135 -3.44 -2.88 -7.53
N VAL A 136 -2.93 -3.32 -8.68
CA VAL A 136 -2.34 -4.65 -8.89
C VAL A 136 -0.98 -4.49 -9.56
N GLN A 137 -0.10 -5.47 -9.42
CA GLN A 137 1.15 -5.45 -10.17
C GLN A 137 0.87 -5.67 -11.66
N ARG A 138 1.55 -4.90 -12.51
CA ARG A 138 1.37 -5.00 -13.96
C ARG A 138 1.85 -6.35 -14.51
N ASP A 139 3.00 -6.81 -14.02
CA ASP A 139 3.68 -7.99 -14.56
C ASP A 139 3.11 -9.30 -13.99
N ASP A 140 2.46 -9.21 -12.81
CA ASP A 140 1.78 -10.33 -12.18
C ASP A 140 0.51 -9.84 -11.45
N PRO A 141 -0.63 -9.72 -12.14
CA PRO A 141 -1.88 -9.32 -11.51
C PRO A 141 -2.57 -10.47 -10.75
N GLU A 142 -2.12 -11.72 -10.91
CA GLU A 142 -2.76 -12.91 -10.33
C GLU A 142 -2.31 -13.18 -8.89
N ILE A 143 -1.15 -12.66 -8.48
CA ILE A 143 -0.68 -12.75 -7.09
C ILE A 143 -1.53 -11.96 -6.08
N GLY A 144 -2.43 -11.12 -6.57
CA GLY A 144 -3.36 -10.33 -5.77
C GLY A 144 -3.20 -8.82 -5.94
N GLY A 145 -3.64 -8.06 -4.94
CA GLY A 145 -3.77 -6.61 -5.06
C GLY A 145 -3.74 -5.87 -3.74
N ILE A 146 -3.73 -4.55 -3.84
CA ILE A 146 -3.87 -3.65 -2.70
C ILE A 146 -4.93 -2.59 -2.99
N THR A 147 -5.89 -2.46 -2.08
CA THR A 147 -6.87 -1.38 -2.11
C THR A 147 -6.50 -0.35 -1.05
N LEU A 148 -6.15 0.86 -1.47
CA LEU A 148 -5.84 1.98 -0.59
C LEU A 148 -7.10 2.80 -0.34
N VAL A 149 -7.34 3.14 0.93
CA VAL A 149 -8.50 3.92 1.36
C VAL A 149 -8.02 5.22 2.00
N PHE A 150 -8.50 6.34 1.46
CA PHE A 150 -8.14 7.68 1.89
C PHE A 150 -9.36 8.45 2.39
N THR A 151 -9.18 9.31 3.39
CA THR A 151 -10.07 10.46 3.60
C THR A 151 -9.75 11.52 2.56
N GLU A 152 -10.73 12.29 2.08
CA GLU A 152 -10.50 13.32 1.05
C GLU A 152 -10.09 14.69 1.62
N SER A 153 -10.64 15.08 2.77
CA SER A 153 -10.49 16.43 3.32
C SER A 153 -10.17 16.40 4.83
N PRO A 154 -8.88 16.35 5.21
CA PRO A 154 -7.70 16.34 4.34
C PRO A 154 -7.46 14.98 3.67
N LEU A 155 -6.73 15.00 2.54
CA LEU A 155 -6.27 13.78 1.87
C LEU A 155 -5.32 13.02 2.80
N ALA A 156 -5.72 11.86 3.29
CA ALA A 156 -4.91 11.05 4.18
C ALA A 156 -5.22 9.56 4.02
N LEU A 157 -4.18 8.75 3.90
CA LEU A 157 -4.29 7.29 3.91
C LEU A 157 -4.77 6.84 5.30
N ARG A 158 -5.83 6.03 5.34
CA ARG A 158 -6.41 5.51 6.59
C ARG A 158 -6.44 4.00 6.69
N GLN A 159 -6.48 3.32 5.56
CA GLN A 159 -6.59 1.88 5.53
C GLN A 159 -6.00 1.37 4.22
N TRP A 160 -5.46 0.17 4.25
CA TRP A 160 -5.28 -0.62 3.04
C TRP A 160 -5.84 -2.03 3.24
N GLU A 161 -6.28 -2.63 2.15
CA GLU A 161 -6.72 -4.03 2.09
C GLU A 161 -5.76 -4.75 1.15
N VAL A 162 -5.24 -5.90 1.56
CA VAL A 162 -4.41 -6.76 0.70
C VAL A 162 -5.18 -8.03 0.42
N ASP A 163 -5.34 -8.34 -0.86
CA ASP A 163 -5.86 -9.63 -1.32
C ASP A 163 -4.73 -10.47 -1.89
N ASP A 164 -4.78 -11.78 -1.63
CA ASP A 164 -3.86 -12.76 -2.21
C ASP A 164 -4.46 -13.45 -3.44
N SER A 165 -3.67 -14.33 -4.08
CA SER A 165 -4.08 -15.12 -5.24
C SER A 165 -5.24 -16.09 -4.99
N GLN A 166 -5.58 -16.34 -3.71
CA GLN A 166 -6.71 -17.18 -3.31
C GLN A 166 -7.97 -16.33 -3.07
N GLY A 167 -7.87 -15.01 -3.16
CA GLY A 167 -8.96 -14.07 -2.91
C GLY A 167 -9.20 -13.79 -1.42
N LEU A 168 -8.30 -14.23 -0.54
CA LEU A 168 -8.39 -13.92 0.88
C LEU A 168 -7.97 -12.47 1.10
N THR A 169 -8.82 -11.70 1.78
CA THR A 169 -8.59 -10.28 2.04
C THR A 169 -8.18 -10.06 3.48
N THR A 170 -7.06 -9.36 3.68
CA THR A 170 -6.62 -8.83 4.98
C THR A 170 -6.81 -7.32 4.97
N GLN A 171 -7.56 -6.80 5.95
CA GLN A 171 -7.75 -5.36 6.14
C GLN A 171 -6.73 -4.84 7.17
N ILE A 172 -6.16 -3.67 6.92
CA ILE A 172 -5.26 -2.96 7.83
C ILE A 172 -5.72 -1.52 7.96
N ASP A 173 -6.19 -1.16 9.15
CA ASP A 173 -6.53 0.21 9.53
C ASP A 173 -5.30 0.88 10.16
N LEU A 174 -5.04 2.13 9.79
CA LEU A 174 -3.89 2.91 10.23
C LEU A 174 -4.32 4.10 11.09
N PHE A 175 -3.70 4.23 12.26
CA PHE A 175 -3.92 5.34 13.19
C PHE A 175 -2.61 5.86 13.77
N ASP A 176 -2.66 7.00 14.45
CA ASP A 176 -1.48 7.71 14.97
C ASP A 176 -0.37 7.92 13.94
N ILE A 177 -0.77 8.21 12.70
CA ILE A 177 0.13 8.34 11.55
C ILE A 177 0.98 9.60 11.71
N SER A 178 2.29 9.41 11.70
CA SER A 178 3.29 10.46 11.64
C SER A 178 4.15 10.26 10.39
N THR A 179 4.26 11.29 9.54
CA THR A 179 5.05 11.23 8.30
C THR A 179 6.27 12.15 8.38
N ASN A 180 7.27 11.88 7.53
CA ASN A 180 8.48 12.68 7.36
C ASN A 180 9.27 12.95 8.65
N LEU A 181 9.19 12.04 9.62
CA LEU A 181 9.97 12.01 10.85
C LEU A 181 11.34 11.33 10.67
N LYS A 182 12.29 11.67 11.53
CA LYS A 182 13.56 10.94 11.62
C LYS A 182 13.32 9.56 12.24
N LEU A 183 13.53 8.50 11.48
CA LEU A 183 13.53 7.12 11.94
C LEU A 183 14.96 6.59 12.14
N ASP A 184 15.16 5.79 13.18
CA ASP A 184 16.43 5.09 13.41
C ASP A 184 16.68 4.09 12.27
N PRO A 185 17.80 4.18 11.53
CA PRO A 185 18.14 3.22 10.48
C PRO A 185 18.15 1.76 10.94
N ARG A 186 18.43 1.48 12.22
CA ARG A 186 18.45 0.12 12.78
C ARG A 186 17.09 -0.58 12.75
N LEU A 187 15.98 0.16 12.67
CA LEU A 187 14.63 -0.41 12.57
C LEU A 187 14.47 -1.32 11.34
N PHE A 188 15.27 -1.08 10.30
CA PHE A 188 15.18 -1.74 9.00
C PHE A 188 16.31 -2.73 8.75
N ILE A 189 17.03 -3.12 9.80
CA ILE A 189 18.03 -4.19 9.75
C ILE A 189 17.36 -5.45 10.29
N PHE A 190 17.35 -6.52 9.50
CA PHE A 190 16.91 -7.83 9.95
C PHE A 190 18.08 -8.57 10.60
N ASP A 191 18.01 -8.75 11.91
CA ASP A 191 18.95 -9.57 12.67
C ASP A 191 18.62 -11.05 12.43
N ASP A 192 19.22 -11.62 11.37
CA ASP A 192 18.94 -12.98 10.89
C ASP A 192 19.54 -14.07 11.81
N PRO A 193 18.72 -14.82 12.59
CA PRO A 193 19.22 -15.86 13.50
C PRO A 193 19.85 -17.06 12.78
N ARG A 194 19.59 -17.25 11.47
CA ARG A 194 20.20 -18.32 10.68
C ARG A 194 21.71 -18.11 10.52
N LYS A 195 22.17 -16.85 10.55
CA LYS A 195 23.60 -16.51 10.40
C LYS A 195 24.43 -16.83 11.64
N GLU A 196 23.84 -16.72 12.83
CA GLU A 196 24.53 -17.06 14.09
C GLU A 196 24.78 -18.57 14.23
N THR A 197 23.96 -19.39 13.57
CA THR A 197 24.06 -20.85 13.65
C THR A 197 25.19 -21.44 12.79
N ASN A 198 25.71 -20.68 11.82
CA ASN A 198 26.76 -21.13 10.89
C ASN A 198 28.21 -20.94 11.39
N ILE A 199 28.40 -20.59 12.67
CA ILE A 199 29.72 -20.57 13.32
C ILE A 199 29.85 -21.81 14.20
N ARG A 200 30.08 -22.98 13.59
CA ARG A 200 30.52 -24.20 14.28
C ARG A 200 31.52 -24.97 13.42
#